data_AF-A0A842SV10-F1
#
_entry.id   AF-A0A842SV10-F1
#
_cell.length_a   1.000
_cell.length_b   1.000
_cell.length_c   1.000
_cell.angle_alpha   90.00
_cell.angle_beta   90.00
_cell.angle_gamma   90.00
#
_symmetry.space_group_name_H-M   'P 1'
#
loop_
_entity.id
_entity.type
_entity.pdbx_description
1 polymer ?
#
loop_
_entity_poly.entity_id
_entity_poly.type
_entity_poly.pdbx_seq_one_letter_code
_entity_poly.pdbx_strand_id
1 'polypeptide(L)'
;METQTVSAPWILKISWEELATLSICLGLDLIEYIAPIFLTPLIGDVIDFIGFIFCVVYYNFLGIFALAELIPGLDIVPFFTMTWLIWYYMRRRRLQKRLDQELEQWL
;
A
#
# COMPACT_ATOMS: atom_id res chain seq x y z
N MET A 1 27.45 -30.27 11.56
CA MET A 1 26.75 -29.26 12.37
C MET A 1 25.68 -28.68 11.46
N GLU A 2 24.41 -29.02 11.71
CA GLU A 2 23.27 -28.51 10.95
C GLU A 2 23.13 -27.01 11.20
N THR A 3 23.38 -26.20 10.18
CA THR A 3 23.10 -24.78 10.22
C THR A 3 21.59 -24.62 10.12
N GLN A 4 20.93 -24.50 11.27
CA GLN A 4 19.55 -24.06 11.35
C GLN A 4 19.49 -22.65 10.76
N THR A 5 19.06 -22.57 9.51
CA THR A 5 18.70 -21.32 8.87
C THR A 5 17.48 -20.82 9.63
N VAL A 6 17.71 -19.85 10.52
CA VAL A 6 16.64 -19.07 11.13
C VAL A 6 15.93 -18.38 9.98
N SER A 7 14.92 -19.05 9.43
CA SER A 7 14.06 -18.55 8.39
C SER A 7 13.29 -17.39 9.00
N ALA A 8 13.88 -16.20 8.93
CA ALA A 8 13.27 -14.98 9.41
C ALA A 8 11.86 -14.91 8.79
N PRO A 9 10.79 -14.78 9.61
CA PRO A 9 9.44 -14.78 9.09
C PRO A 9 9.36 -13.68 8.05
N TRP A 10 8.99 -14.05 6.83
CA TRP A 10 8.97 -13.15 5.68
C TRP A 10 8.13 -11.87 5.94
N ILE A 11 7.20 -11.96 6.90
CA ILE A 11 6.35 -10.90 7.45
C ILE A 11 7.08 -9.84 8.28
N LEU A 12 8.26 -10.11 8.86
CA LEU A 12 8.89 -9.20 9.83
C LEU A 12 9.86 -8.17 9.24
N LYS A 13 10.15 -8.23 7.93
CA LYS A 13 10.95 -7.21 7.23
C LYS A 13 10.03 -6.18 6.55
N ILE A 14 9.09 -5.62 7.32
CA ILE A 14 8.38 -4.40 6.96
C ILE A 14 9.17 -3.25 7.58
N SER A 15 9.56 -2.27 6.75
CA SER A 15 10.16 -1.03 7.22
C SER A 15 9.12 -0.16 7.94
N TRP A 16 9.57 0.71 8.84
CA TRP A 16 8.68 1.66 9.51
C TRP A 16 7.91 2.55 8.53
N GLU A 17 8.51 2.89 7.39
CA GLU A 17 7.84 3.66 6.34
C GLU A 17 6.72 2.86 5.65
N GLU A 18 6.94 1.57 5.40
CA GLU A 18 5.92 0.67 4.87
C GLU A 18 4.76 0.50 5.85
N LEU A 19 5.05 0.39 7.14
CA LEU A 19 4.01 0.30 8.18
C LEU A 19 3.20 1.60 8.28
N ALA A 20 3.88 2.76 8.25
CA ALA A 20 3.23 4.06 8.32
C ALA A 20 2.30 4.30 7.12
N THR A 21 2.78 3.99 5.91
CA THR A 21 1.97 4.09 4.69
C THR A 21 0.80 3.12 4.69
N LEU A 22 0.98 1.88 5.15
CA LEU A 22 -0.12 0.93 5.32
C LEU A 22 -1.16 1.46 6.31
N SER A 23 -0.71 2.03 7.43
CA SER A 23 -1.60 2.56 8.46
C SER A 23 -2.42 3.73 7.95
N ILE A 24 -1.84 4.59 7.11
CA ILE A 24 -2.55 5.70 6.44
C ILE A 24 -3.58 5.15 5.45
N CYS A 25 -3.20 4.22 4.58
CA CYS A 25 -4.11 3.61 3.60
C CYS A 25 -5.29 2.91 4.30
N LEU A 26 -5.00 2.11 5.32
CA LEU A 26 -6.02 1.42 6.11
C LEU A 26 -6.94 2.41 6.85
N GLY A 27 -6.37 3.52 7.33
CA GLY A 27 -7.14 4.59 7.96
C GLY A 27 -8.09 5.29 6.98
N LEU A 28 -7.63 5.56 5.76
CA LEU A 28 -8.47 6.14 4.70
C LEU A 28 -9.61 5.20 4.30
N ASP A 29 -9.32 3.93 4.03
CA ASP A 29 -10.36 2.93 3.70
C ASP A 29 -11.40 2.79 4.85
N LEU A 30 -10.95 2.88 6.10
CA LEU A 30 -11.84 2.80 7.27
C LEU A 30 -12.74 4.05 7.38
N ILE A 31 -12.18 5.23 7.09
CA ILE A 31 -12.92 6.49 7.07
C ILE A 31 -13.98 6.44 5.98
N GLU A 32 -13.63 5.95 4.79
CA GLU A 32 -14.55 5.77 3.67
C GLU A 32 -15.70 4.82 4.04
N TYR A 33 -15.39 3.70 4.72
CA TYR A 33 -16.42 2.76 5.18
C TYR A 33 -17.41 3.36 6.19
N ILE A 34 -16.95 4.26 7.07
CA ILE A 34 -17.81 4.91 8.08
C ILE A 34 -18.40 6.23 7.60
N ALA A 35 -17.87 6.82 6.52
CA ALA A 35 -18.31 8.10 5.98
C ALA A 35 -19.80 8.10 5.59
N PRO A 36 -20.36 7.06 4.93
CA PRO A 36 -21.80 6.99 4.65
C PRO A 36 -22.69 7.05 5.90
N ILE A 37 -22.16 6.69 7.07
CA ILE A 37 -22.89 6.62 8.34
C ILE A 37 -22.81 7.95 9.11
N PHE A 38 -21.69 8.68 8.99
CA PHE A 38 -21.38 9.83 9.86
C PHE A 38 -21.10 11.15 9.14
N LEU A 39 -20.76 11.12 7.85
CA LEU A 39 -20.32 12.28 7.08
C LEU A 39 -21.30 12.62 5.96
N THR A 40 -21.46 13.91 5.71
CA THR A 40 -22.11 14.40 4.50
C THR A 40 -21.30 13.98 3.27
N PRO A 41 -21.96 13.63 2.14
CA PRO A 41 -21.29 13.13 0.94
C PRO A 41 -20.16 14.05 0.44
N LEU A 42 -20.32 15.37 0.64
CA LEU A 42 -19.32 16.37 0.27
C LEU A 42 -17.98 16.22 1.01
N ILE A 43 -17.97 15.70 2.25
CA ILE A 43 -16.74 15.56 3.02
C ILE A 43 -16.01 14.27 2.64
N GLY A 44 -16.75 13.22 2.26
CA GLY A 44 -16.17 11.99 1.67
C GLY A 44 -15.35 12.32 0.44
N ASP A 45 -15.96 12.97 -0.55
CA ASP A 45 -15.30 13.35 -1.82
C ASP A 45 -13.96 14.11 -1.63
N VAL A 46 -13.87 14.95 -0.60
CA VAL A 46 -12.64 15.70 -0.29
C VAL A 46 -11.55 14.79 0.28
N ILE A 47 -11.92 13.84 1.14
CA ILE A 47 -11.00 12.87 1.73
C ILE A 47 -10.47 11.94 0.64
N ASP A 48 -11.34 11.47 -0.25
CA ASP A 48 -10.97 10.59 -1.37
C ASP A 48 -10.01 11.30 -2.33
N PHE A 49 -10.25 12.58 -2.61
CA PHE A 49 -9.33 13.40 -3.43
C PHE A 49 -7.95 13.57 -2.78
N ILE A 50 -7.89 13.77 -1.46
CA ILE A 50 -6.63 13.89 -0.72
C ILE A 50 -5.89 12.54 -0.72
N GLY A 51 -6.60 11.44 -0.47
CA GLY A 51 -6.06 10.08 -0.52
C GLY A 51 -5.53 9.74 -1.91
N PHE A 52 -6.25 10.12 -2.96
CA PHE A 52 -5.81 9.97 -4.34
C PHE A 52 -4.49 10.71 -4.61
N ILE A 53 -4.39 11.99 -4.24
CA ILE A 53 -3.15 12.77 -4.40
C ILE A 53 -2.01 12.09 -3.66
N PHE A 54 -2.23 11.65 -2.42
CA PHE A 54 -1.23 10.94 -1.63
C PHE A 54 -0.73 9.67 -2.36
N CYS A 55 -1.65 8.87 -2.88
CA CYS A 55 -1.31 7.65 -3.61
C CYS A 55 -0.58 7.92 -4.92
N VAL A 56 -0.95 8.96 -5.67
CA VAL A 56 -0.23 9.34 -6.90
C VAL A 56 1.19 9.83 -6.58
N VAL A 57 1.35 10.67 -5.56
CA VAL A 57 2.67 11.19 -5.17
C VAL A 57 3.58 10.06 -4.69
N TYR A 58 3.06 9.13 -3.88
CA TYR A 58 3.87 8.09 -3.26
C TYR A 58 4.08 6.86 -4.17
N TYR A 59 3.08 6.47 -4.95
CA TYR A 59 3.09 5.24 -5.76
C TYR A 59 3.15 5.47 -7.27
N ASN A 60 3.08 6.72 -7.72
CA ASN A 60 3.19 7.14 -9.12
C ASN A 60 2.17 6.40 -10.01
N PHE A 61 2.61 5.49 -10.89
CA PHE A 61 1.72 4.72 -11.79
C PHE A 61 0.74 3.80 -11.04
N LEU A 62 1.11 3.28 -9.87
CA LEU A 62 0.21 2.43 -9.08
C LEU A 62 -0.87 3.26 -8.37
N GLY A 63 -0.62 4.55 -8.12
CA GLY A 63 -1.62 5.47 -7.59
C GLY A 63 -2.81 5.71 -8.52
N ILE A 64 -2.67 5.39 -9.82
CA ILE A 64 -3.77 5.45 -10.79
C ILE A 64 -4.88 4.46 -10.43
N PHE A 65 -4.56 3.32 -9.79
CA PHE A 65 -5.59 2.39 -9.31
C PHE A 65 -6.44 2.96 -8.18
N ALA A 66 -5.91 3.93 -7.43
CA ALA A 66 -6.67 4.67 -6.44
C ALA A 66 -7.65 5.68 -7.07
N LEU A 67 -7.63 5.91 -8.40
CA LEU A 67 -8.72 6.64 -9.07
C LEU A 67 -10.07 5.93 -8.95
N ALA A 68 -10.07 4.61 -8.70
CA ALA A 68 -11.29 3.85 -8.53
C ALA A 68 -12.11 4.32 -7.32
N GLU A 69 -11.49 4.92 -6.30
CA GLU A 69 -12.20 5.53 -5.16
C GLU A 69 -12.82 6.88 -5.48
N LEU A 70 -12.34 7.59 -6.51
CA LEU A 70 -12.98 8.83 -6.92
C LEU A 70 -14.36 8.59 -7.56
N ILE A 71 -14.74 7.33 -7.79
CA ILE A 71 -16.02 6.94 -8.38
C ILE A 71 -16.99 6.64 -7.22
N PRO A 72 -17.94 7.54 -6.94
CA PRO A 72 -18.88 7.35 -5.84
C PRO A 72 -19.69 6.06 -6.05
N GLY A 73 -19.69 5.18 -5.05
CA GLY A 73 -20.43 3.92 -5.07
C GLY A 73 -19.58 2.68 -5.34
N LEU A 74 -18.26 2.82 -5.52
CA LEU A 74 -17.29 1.72 -5.49
C LEU A 74 -16.59 1.58 -4.12
N ASP A 75 -16.91 2.47 -3.18
CA ASP A 75 -16.38 2.72 -1.83
C ASP A 75 -16.47 1.53 -0.84
N ILE A 76 -16.96 0.36 -1.30
CA ILE A 76 -17.05 -0.87 -0.50
C ILE A 76 -15.72 -1.62 -0.49
N VAL A 77 -14.88 -1.37 -1.50
CA VAL A 77 -13.61 -2.07 -1.69
C VAL A 77 -12.48 -1.18 -1.16
N PRO A 78 -11.59 -1.69 -0.28
CA PRO A 78 -10.48 -0.93 0.26
C PRO A 78 -9.37 -0.75 -0.80
N PHE A 79 -9.59 0.17 -1.74
CA PHE A 79 -8.74 0.33 -2.90
C PHE A 79 -7.39 0.96 -2.52
N PHE A 80 -7.33 1.82 -1.50
CA PHE A 80 -6.05 2.31 -0.99
C PHE A 80 -5.19 1.19 -0.41
N THR A 81 -5.72 0.31 0.45
CA THR A 81 -4.97 -0.83 0.97
C THR A 81 -4.60 -1.84 -0.12
N MET A 82 -5.47 -2.08 -1.09
CA MET A 82 -5.17 -2.92 -2.26
C MET A 82 -4.02 -2.34 -3.10
N THR A 83 -4.04 -1.04 -3.35
CA THR A 83 -2.98 -0.32 -4.08
C THR A 83 -1.65 -0.43 -3.33
N TRP A 84 -1.67 -0.27 -1.99
CA TRP A 84 -0.50 -0.49 -1.15
C TRP A 84 0.03 -1.92 -1.25
N LEU A 85 -0.83 -2.93 -1.20
CA LEU A 85 -0.45 -4.34 -1.30
C LEU A 85 0.26 -4.66 -2.61
N ILE A 86 -0.28 -4.16 -3.73
CA ILE A 86 0.32 -4.33 -5.06
C ILE A 86 1.69 -3.66 -5.10
N TRP A 87 1.81 -2.44 -4.57
CA TRP A 87 3.09 -1.74 -4.50
C TRP A 87 4.11 -2.48 -3.65
N TYR A 88 3.72 -2.94 -2.46
CA TYR A 88 4.58 -3.69 -1.54
C TYR A 88 5.13 -4.95 -2.22
N TYR A 89 4.25 -5.69 -2.90
CA TYR A 89 4.63 -6.90 -3.63
C TYR A 89 5.63 -6.60 -4.76
N MET A 90 5.38 -5.55 -5.56
CA MET A 90 6.28 -5.14 -6.64
C MET A 90 7.63 -4.65 -6.11
N ARG A 91 7.64 -3.88 -5.02
CA ARG A 91 8.87 -3.39 -4.38
C ARG A 91 9.71 -4.55 -3.88
N ARG A 92 9.08 -5.55 -3.25
CA ARG A 92 9.78 -6.74 -2.75
C ARG A 92 10.44 -7.55 -3.85
N ARG A 93 9.74 -7.76 -4.98
CA ARG A 93 10.30 -8.44 -6.16
C ARG A 93 11.49 -7.69 -6.74
N ARG A 94 11.45 -6.36 -6.81
CA ARG A 94 12.59 -5.56 -7.28
C ARG A 94 13.79 -5.65 -6.33
N LEU A 95 13.55 -5.63 -5.03
CA LEU A 95 14.60 -5.74 -4.02
C LEU A 95 15.30 -7.11 -4.08
N GLN A 96 14.54 -8.19 -4.21
CA GLN A 96 15.09 -9.54 -4.41
C GLN A 96 15.96 -9.61 -5.66
N LYS A 97 15.47 -9.12 -6.81
CA LYS A 97 16.26 -9.09 -8.05
C LYS A 97 17.58 -8.30 -7.92
N ARG A 98 17.59 -7.19 -7.17
CA ARG A 98 18.83 -6.43 -6.92
C ARG A 98 19.80 -7.19 -6.03
N LEU A 99 19.30 -7.84 -4.97
CA LEU A 99 20.10 -8.70 -4.10
C LEU A 99 20.73 -9.86 -4.87
N ASP A 100 19.97 -10.51 -5.76
CA ASP A 100 20.48 -11.60 -6.59
C ASP A 100 21.57 -11.10 -7.55
N GLN A 101 21.38 -9.92 -8.17
CA GLN A 101 22.39 -9.30 -9.03
C GLN A 101 23.66 -8.90 -8.28
N GLU A 102 23.53 -8.37 -7.06
CA GLU A 102 24.69 -8.07 -6.21
C GLU A 102 25.41 -9.38 -5.84
N LEU A 103 24.72 -10.43 -5.42
CA LEU A 103 25.34 -11.73 -5.12
C LEU A 103 26.11 -12.30 -6.31
N GLU A 104 25.58 -12.19 -7.53
CA GLU A 104 26.27 -12.60 -8.77
C GLU A 104 27.53 -11.76 -9.07
N GLN A 105 27.61 -10.51 -8.62
CA GLN A 105 28.80 -9.66 -8.81
C GLN A 105 29.93 -9.97 -7.81
N TRP A 106 29.61 -10.56 -6.66
CA TRP A 106 30.59 -10.88 -5.62
C TRP A 106 31.16 -12.31 -5.72
N LEU A 107 30.57 -13.16 -6.57
CA LEU A 107 30.98 -14.54 -6.86
C LEU A 107 31.90 -14.61 -8.10
#